data_AF-A0AAD4Z478-F1
#
_entry.id   AF-A0AAD4Z478-F1
#
_cell.length_a   1.000
_cell.length_b   1.000
_cell.length_c   1.000
_cell.angle_alpha   90.00
_cell.angle_beta   90.00
_cell.angle_gamma   90.00
#
_symmetry.space_group_name_H-M   'P 1'
#
loop_
_entity.id
_entity.type
_entity.pdbx_description
1 polymer ?
#
loop_
_entity_poly.entity_id
_entity_poly.type
_entity_poly.pdbx_seq_one_letter_code
_entity_poly.pdbx_strand_id
1 'polypeptide(L)'
;MSHYDEYYLVKALAAERDALAFFVAPWATTLERSLHWIGGWRPTTAFHLVYSESSIHFEAHIVDILRGFSTGDLGDLSPSQFRRVSELQCETVKEENAISEELSEWQEGASELMGACTNLDMKMGRLVTVLKKADDLRLRTVRKVVELLTPQQAVEFLIAAAELQFGVRGWGMNQDRQRGNV
;
A
#
# COMPACT_ATOMS: atom_id res chain seq x y z
N MET A 1 10.15 -8.80 -9.14
CA MET A 1 8.73 -8.45 -9.39
C MET A 1 7.82 -9.66 -9.54
N SER A 2 8.24 -10.75 -10.18
CA SER A 2 7.44 -11.98 -10.36
C SER A 2 6.75 -12.49 -9.08
N HIS A 3 7.43 -12.45 -7.93
CA HIS A 3 6.84 -12.85 -6.64
C HIS A 3 5.65 -11.98 -6.20
N TYR A 4 5.67 -10.67 -6.47
CA TYR A 4 4.55 -9.79 -6.18
C TYR A 4 3.39 -10.03 -7.15
N ASP A 5 3.70 -10.26 -8.43
CA ASP A 5 2.68 -10.59 -9.44
C ASP A 5 1.95 -11.89 -9.06
N GLU A 6 2.69 -12.93 -8.67
CA GLU A 6 2.14 -14.20 -8.22
C GLU A 6 1.30 -14.04 -6.94
N TYR A 7 1.81 -13.27 -5.96
CA TYR A 7 1.07 -12.99 -4.72
C TYR A 7 -0.30 -12.35 -5.00
N TYR A 8 -0.34 -11.28 -5.81
CA TYR A 8 -1.60 -10.60 -6.11
C TYR A 8 -2.53 -11.42 -7.01
N LEU A 9 -1.98 -12.26 -7.88
CA LEU A 9 -2.77 -13.24 -8.65
C LEU A 9 -3.48 -14.23 -7.72
N VAL A 10 -2.74 -14.85 -6.80
CA VAL A 10 -3.29 -15.81 -5.83
C VAL A 10 -4.31 -15.12 -4.93
N LYS A 11 -4.01 -13.89 -4.47
CA LYS A 11 -4.93 -13.07 -3.69
C LYS A 11 -6.23 -12.77 -4.44
N ALA A 12 -6.15 -12.42 -5.72
CA ALA A 12 -7.32 -12.15 -6.55
C ALA A 12 -8.22 -13.38 -6.72
N LEU A 13 -7.63 -14.57 -6.89
CA LEU A 13 -8.37 -15.85 -6.94
C LEU A 13 -9.03 -16.18 -5.59
N ALA A 14 -8.37 -15.90 -4.47
CA ALA A 14 -8.95 -16.09 -3.14
C ALA A 14 -10.11 -15.11 -2.88
N ALA A 15 -9.99 -13.86 -3.34
CA ALA A 15 -11.04 -12.86 -3.20
C ALA A 15 -12.34 -13.22 -3.92
N GLU A 16 -12.27 -13.92 -5.06
CA GLU A 16 -13.45 -14.44 -5.74
C GLU A 16 -14.25 -15.44 -4.89
N ARG A 17 -13.59 -16.13 -3.96
CA ARG A 17 -14.25 -17.07 -3.04
C ARG A 17 -14.81 -16.37 -1.82
N ASP A 18 -14.04 -15.45 -1.22
CA ASP A 18 -14.44 -14.69 -0.05
C ASP A 18 -13.75 -13.32 -0.01
N ALA A 19 -14.44 -12.30 -0.50
CA ALA A 19 -13.94 -10.92 -0.44
C ALA A 19 -13.95 -10.36 0.99
N LEU A 20 -14.92 -10.75 1.83
CA LEU A 20 -15.09 -10.19 3.18
C LEU A 20 -13.92 -10.58 4.09
N ALA A 21 -13.36 -11.77 3.92
CA ALA A 21 -12.15 -12.20 4.63
C ALA A 21 -11.00 -11.20 4.49
N PHE A 22 -10.87 -10.50 3.36
CA PHE A 22 -9.81 -9.49 3.16
C PHE A 22 -10.09 -8.16 3.87
N PHE A 23 -11.35 -7.83 4.12
CA PHE A 23 -11.71 -6.65 4.92
C PHE A 23 -11.58 -6.93 6.42
N VAL A 24 -11.94 -8.14 6.86
CA VAL A 24 -11.78 -8.57 8.25
C VAL A 24 -10.30 -8.84 8.57
N ALA A 25 -9.55 -9.37 7.60
CA ALA A 25 -8.14 -9.74 7.66
C ALA A 25 -7.76 -10.46 8.96
N PRO A 26 -8.30 -11.68 9.22
CA PRO A 26 -8.08 -12.40 10.48
C PRO A 26 -6.61 -12.78 10.74
N TRP A 27 -5.75 -12.73 9.72
CA TRP A 27 -4.31 -12.96 9.80
C TRP A 27 -3.50 -11.72 10.20
N ALA A 28 -4.14 -10.54 10.32
CA ALA A 28 -3.51 -9.28 10.66
C ALA A 28 -3.83 -8.88 12.10
N THR A 29 -2.85 -8.26 12.77
CA THR A 29 -3.00 -7.63 14.08
C THR A 29 -4.01 -6.48 14.03
N THR A 30 -4.52 -6.04 15.19
CA THR A 30 -5.42 -4.87 15.25
C THR A 30 -4.76 -3.62 14.67
N LEU A 31 -3.46 -3.43 14.90
CA LEU A 31 -2.71 -2.30 14.34
C LEU A 31 -2.59 -2.40 12.81
N GLU A 32 -2.20 -3.55 12.26
CA GLU A 32 -2.14 -3.76 10.80
C GLU A 32 -3.51 -3.45 10.17
N ARG A 33 -4.61 -3.97 10.74
CA ARG A 33 -5.96 -3.72 10.23
C ARG A 33 -6.37 -2.25 10.27
N SER A 34 -5.95 -1.51 11.30
CA SER A 34 -6.24 -0.08 11.41
C SER A 34 -5.57 0.77 10.31
N LEU A 35 -4.50 0.25 9.70
CA LEU A 35 -3.74 0.90 8.63
C LEU A 35 -4.17 0.41 7.23
N HIS A 36 -5.07 -0.56 7.15
CA HIS A 36 -5.56 -1.04 5.87
C HIS A 36 -6.47 -0.02 5.18
N TRP A 37 -6.27 0.14 3.88
CA TRP A 37 -7.18 0.77 2.94
C TRP A 37 -7.62 -0.32 1.96
N ILE A 38 -8.86 -0.79 1.97
CA ILE A 38 -9.35 -1.78 1.00
C ILE A 38 -8.44 -3.04 0.92
N GLY A 39 -8.45 -3.83 2.00
CA GLY A 39 -7.82 -5.15 2.05
C GLY A 39 -6.29 -5.17 1.99
N GLY A 40 -5.62 -4.07 2.30
CA GLY A 40 -4.15 -3.98 2.39
C GLY A 40 -3.67 -2.54 2.63
N TRP A 41 -2.36 -2.30 2.51
CA TRP A 41 -1.76 -0.96 2.68
C TRP A 41 -2.22 0.02 1.60
N ARG A 42 -2.19 1.33 1.87
CA ARG A 42 -2.62 2.37 0.92
C ARG A 42 -1.47 2.73 -0.04
N PRO A 43 -1.65 2.67 -1.37
CA PRO A 43 -0.58 2.96 -2.36
C PRO A 43 0.24 4.22 -2.10
N THR A 44 -0.38 5.28 -1.58
CA THR A 44 0.28 6.54 -1.20
C THR A 44 1.37 6.38 -0.14
N THR A 45 1.31 5.34 0.70
CA THR A 45 2.36 5.01 1.67
C THR A 45 3.72 4.75 1.01
N ALA A 46 3.76 4.25 -0.23
CA ALA A 46 5.02 4.05 -0.96
C ALA A 46 5.75 5.37 -1.20
N PHE A 47 5.04 6.45 -1.56
CA PHE A 47 5.66 7.76 -1.76
C PHE A 47 6.09 8.39 -0.45
N HIS A 48 5.31 8.22 0.62
CA HIS A 48 5.70 8.66 1.96
C HIS A 48 7.01 8.02 2.38
N LEU A 49 7.18 6.71 2.14
CA LEU A 49 8.46 6.03 2.38
C LEU A 49 9.59 6.64 1.55
N VAL A 50 9.41 6.84 0.24
CA VAL A 50 10.45 7.48 -0.60
C VAL A 50 10.86 8.83 -0.04
N TYR A 51 9.90 9.69 0.33
CA TYR A 51 10.21 11.01 0.88
C TYR A 51 10.88 10.93 2.26
N SER A 52 10.39 10.08 3.15
CA SER A 52 10.97 9.90 4.48
C SER A 52 12.41 9.38 4.40
N GLU A 53 12.64 8.30 3.66
CA GLU A 53 13.98 7.72 3.50
C GLU A 53 14.93 8.70 2.81
N SER A 54 14.49 9.34 1.73
CA SER A 54 15.34 10.33 1.04
C SER A 54 15.73 11.50 1.95
N SER A 55 14.81 11.97 2.81
CA SER A 55 15.11 13.03 3.78
C SER A 55 16.11 12.56 4.84
N ILE A 56 15.92 11.36 5.39
CA ILE A 56 16.81 10.78 6.40
C ILE A 56 18.24 10.63 5.85
N HIS A 57 18.37 10.05 4.66
CA HIS A 57 19.67 9.86 4.00
C HIS A 57 20.31 11.20 3.60
N PHE A 58 19.53 12.13 3.06
CA PHE A 58 20.01 13.46 2.71
C PHE A 58 20.54 14.21 3.94
N GLU A 59 19.81 14.19 5.06
CA GLU A 59 20.23 14.84 6.30
C GLU A 59 21.50 14.22 6.89
N ALA A 60 21.63 12.90 6.82
CA ALA A 60 22.82 12.18 7.29
C ALA A 60 24.09 12.51 6.47
N HIS A 61 23.94 12.79 5.18
CA HIS A 61 25.05 13.00 4.25
C HIS A 61 25.17 14.44 3.70
N ILE A 62 24.44 15.41 4.27
CA ILE A 62 24.34 16.77 3.72
C ILE A 62 25.70 17.47 3.52
N VAL A 63 26.65 17.27 4.43
CA VAL A 63 27.98 17.88 4.34
C VAL A 63 28.78 17.31 3.16
N ASP A 64 28.64 16.01 2.91
CA ASP A 64 29.34 15.32 1.82
C ASP A 64 28.70 15.68 0.47
N ILE A 65 27.37 15.75 0.42
CA ILE A 65 26.61 16.22 -0.75
C ILE A 65 27.00 17.65 -1.13
N LEU A 66 27.09 18.57 -0.17
CA LEU A 66 27.52 19.95 -0.41
C LEU A 66 28.98 20.06 -0.89
N ARG A 67 29.80 19.05 -0.61
CA ARG A 67 31.17 18.93 -1.13
C ARG A 67 31.25 18.24 -2.49
N GLY A 68 30.11 17.81 -3.05
CA GLY A 68 30.01 17.13 -4.33
C GLY A 68 30.24 15.62 -4.27
N PHE A 69 30.27 15.03 -3.08
CA PHE A 69 30.26 13.57 -2.94
C PHE A 69 28.83 13.05 -3.10
N SER A 70 28.70 11.89 -3.72
CA SER A 70 27.42 11.19 -3.91
C SER A 70 27.58 9.76 -3.40
N THR A 71 26.65 9.33 -2.56
CA THR A 71 26.51 7.97 -2.02
C THR A 71 25.74 7.06 -2.98
N GLY A 72 24.96 7.65 -3.91
CA GLY A 72 24.10 6.94 -4.85
C GLY A 72 22.84 6.35 -4.20
N ASP A 73 22.61 6.65 -2.92
CA ASP A 73 21.49 6.17 -2.12
C ASP A 73 20.22 7.02 -2.36
N LEU A 74 19.18 6.79 -1.56
CA LEU A 74 17.93 7.56 -1.60
C LEU A 74 18.09 9.03 -1.22
N GLY A 75 19.17 9.44 -0.56
CA GLY A 75 19.51 10.84 -0.31
C GLY A 75 19.92 11.61 -1.56
N ASP A 76 20.40 10.88 -2.58
CA ASP A 76 20.87 11.43 -3.87
C ASP A 76 19.80 11.41 -4.97
N LEU A 77 18.50 11.39 -4.61
CA LEU A 77 17.43 11.50 -5.60
C LEU A 77 17.55 12.79 -6.41
N SER A 78 17.67 12.65 -7.73
CA SER A 78 17.76 13.80 -8.63
C SER A 78 16.45 14.59 -8.67
N PRO A 79 16.49 15.90 -9.01
CA PRO A 79 15.28 16.71 -9.18
C PRO A 79 14.28 16.14 -10.19
N SER A 80 14.76 15.42 -11.21
CA SER A 80 13.91 14.75 -12.20
C SER A 80 13.22 13.50 -11.63
N GLN A 81 13.91 12.73 -10.78
CA GLN A 81 13.30 11.61 -10.05
C GLN A 81 12.21 12.12 -9.10
N PHE A 82 12.49 13.14 -8.28
CA PHE A 82 11.47 13.73 -7.39
C PHE A 82 10.24 14.20 -8.15
N ARG A 83 10.40 14.86 -9.30
CA ARG A 83 9.28 15.28 -10.13
C ARG A 83 8.44 14.09 -10.60
N ARG A 84 9.08 13.04 -11.12
CA ARG A 84 8.38 11.84 -11.61
C ARG A 84 7.68 11.08 -10.48
N VAL A 85 8.29 11.02 -9.29
CA VAL A 85 7.68 10.45 -8.08
C VAL A 85 6.44 11.25 -7.67
N SER A 86 6.53 12.58 -7.68
CA SER A 86 5.42 13.49 -7.37
C SER A 86 4.27 13.39 -8.39
N GLU A 87 4.58 13.34 -9.68
CA GLU A 87 3.60 13.11 -10.75
C GLU A 87 2.88 11.76 -10.57
N LEU A 88 3.65 10.70 -10.32
CA LEU A 88 3.12 9.36 -10.06
C LEU A 88 2.25 9.31 -8.79
N GLN A 89 2.62 10.06 -7.75
CA GLN A 89 1.80 10.21 -6.55
C GLN A 89 0.46 10.87 -6.89
N CYS A 90 0.45 11.94 -7.68
CA CYS A 90 -0.80 12.58 -8.11
C CYS A 90 -1.69 11.64 -8.92
N GLU A 91 -1.13 10.84 -9.83
CA GLU A 91 -1.88 9.81 -10.57
C GLU A 91 -2.47 8.76 -9.60
N THR A 92 -1.65 8.26 -8.69
CA THR A 92 -2.05 7.23 -7.72
C THR A 92 -3.16 7.73 -6.80
N VAL A 93 -3.07 8.97 -6.30
CA VAL A 93 -4.11 9.59 -5.45
C VAL A 93 -5.45 9.70 -6.19
N LYS A 94 -5.43 10.04 -7.49
CA LYS A 94 -6.67 10.10 -8.29
C LYS A 94 -7.32 8.72 -8.39
N GLU A 95 -6.54 7.68 -8.66
CA GLU A 95 -7.05 6.30 -8.71
C GLU A 95 -7.52 5.80 -7.33
N GLU A 96 -6.79 6.09 -6.25
CA GLU A 96 -7.23 5.78 -4.89
C GLU A 96 -8.57 6.41 -4.55
N ASN A 97 -8.77 7.68 -4.91
CA ASN A 97 -10.03 8.38 -4.67
C ASN A 97 -11.17 7.75 -5.48
N ALA A 98 -10.94 7.41 -6.75
CA ALA A 98 -11.94 6.74 -7.58
C ALA A 98 -12.35 5.37 -7.01
N ILE A 99 -11.38 4.56 -6.55
CA ILE A 99 -11.66 3.24 -5.96
C ILE A 99 -12.37 3.39 -4.60
N SER A 100 -12.03 4.42 -3.81
CA SER A 100 -12.71 4.72 -2.55
C SER A 100 -14.16 5.17 -2.77
N GLU A 101 -14.43 5.91 -3.84
CA GLU A 101 -15.78 6.29 -4.26
C GLU A 101 -16.59 5.04 -4.65
N GLU A 102 -16.03 4.12 -5.44
CA GLU A 102 -16.70 2.86 -5.77
C GLU A 102 -17.05 2.02 -4.54
N LEU A 103 -16.19 2.03 -3.51
CA LEU A 103 -16.48 1.38 -2.23
C LEU A 103 -17.59 2.11 -1.47
N SER A 104 -17.60 3.45 -1.50
CA SER A 104 -18.64 4.28 -0.88
C SER A 104 -20.01 4.00 -1.51
N GLU A 105 -20.10 3.98 -2.84
CA GLU A 105 -21.34 3.61 -3.56
C GLU A 105 -21.83 2.20 -3.18
N TRP A 106 -20.90 1.25 -3.02
CA TRP A 106 -21.25 -0.10 -2.56
C TRP A 106 -21.83 -0.07 -1.15
N GLN A 107 -21.26 0.73 -0.23
CA GLN A 107 -21.74 0.88 1.14
C GLN A 107 -23.09 1.58 1.23
N GLU A 108 -23.34 2.62 0.41
CA GLU A 108 -24.64 3.29 0.35
C GLU A 108 -25.74 2.32 -0.09
N GLY A 109 -25.45 1.52 -1.13
CA GLY A 109 -26.33 0.45 -1.57
C GLY A 109 -26.53 -0.66 -0.53
N ALA A 110 -25.69 -0.78 0.50
CA ALA A 110 -25.85 -1.82 1.52
C ALA A 110 -27.11 -1.62 2.39
N SER A 111 -27.67 -0.41 2.49
CA SER A 111 -28.96 -0.18 3.16
C SER A 111 -30.10 -1.01 2.54
N GLU A 112 -30.03 -1.24 1.23
CA GLU A 112 -31.01 -2.03 0.48
C GLU A 112 -30.89 -3.55 0.72
N LEU A 113 -29.82 -4.04 1.38
CA LEU A 113 -29.72 -5.46 1.75
C LEU A 113 -30.83 -5.89 2.70
N MET A 114 -31.44 -4.94 3.43
CA MET A 114 -32.59 -5.20 4.29
C MET A 114 -33.87 -5.57 3.50
N GLY A 115 -33.92 -5.33 2.18
CA GLY A 115 -35.12 -5.45 1.36
C GLY A 115 -35.27 -6.73 0.52
N ALA A 116 -34.18 -7.37 0.07
CA ALA A 116 -34.22 -8.66 -0.66
C ALA A 116 -32.82 -9.29 -0.84
N CYS A 117 -32.70 -10.61 -0.64
CA CYS A 117 -31.46 -11.39 -0.83
C CYS A 117 -31.00 -11.52 -2.30
N THR A 118 -31.83 -11.18 -3.28
CA THR A 118 -31.53 -11.37 -4.72
C THR A 118 -30.42 -10.46 -5.27
N ASN A 119 -29.92 -9.51 -4.46
CA ASN A 119 -28.85 -8.58 -4.84
C ASN A 119 -27.50 -8.86 -4.14
N LEU A 120 -27.40 -9.91 -3.32
CA LEU A 120 -26.20 -10.18 -2.51
C LEU A 120 -25.01 -10.60 -3.38
N ASP A 121 -25.20 -11.53 -4.31
CA ASP A 121 -24.13 -12.04 -5.18
C ASP A 121 -23.58 -10.93 -6.09
N MET A 122 -24.47 -10.09 -6.66
CA MET A 122 -24.07 -8.93 -7.47
C MET A 122 -23.28 -7.91 -6.63
N LYS A 123 -23.72 -7.63 -5.40
CA LYS A 123 -22.99 -6.75 -4.47
C LYS A 123 -21.64 -7.34 -4.07
N MET A 124 -21.57 -8.63 -3.78
CA MET A 124 -20.30 -9.30 -3.49
C MET A 124 -19.34 -9.25 -4.69
N GLY A 125 -19.84 -9.43 -5.91
CA GLY A 125 -19.05 -9.27 -7.14
C GLY A 125 -18.49 -7.86 -7.32
N ARG A 126 -19.25 -6.81 -6.98
CA ARG A 126 -18.74 -5.42 -6.95
C ARG A 126 -17.61 -5.27 -5.94
N LEU A 127 -17.75 -5.84 -4.74
CA LEU A 127 -16.72 -5.78 -3.70
C LEU A 127 -15.42 -6.49 -4.11
N VAL A 128 -15.53 -7.65 -4.78
CA VAL A 128 -14.38 -8.34 -5.40
C VAL A 128 -13.68 -7.43 -6.41
N THR A 129 -14.45 -6.72 -7.23
CA THR A 129 -13.92 -5.80 -8.25
C THR A 129 -13.15 -4.65 -7.62
N VAL A 130 -13.69 -4.03 -6.57
CA VAL A 130 -13.03 -2.97 -5.80
C VAL A 130 -11.71 -3.47 -5.20
N LEU A 131 -11.71 -4.65 -4.59
CA LEU A 131 -10.51 -5.26 -4.02
C LEU A 131 -9.43 -5.49 -5.10
N LYS A 132 -9.81 -6.05 -6.25
CA LYS A 132 -8.91 -6.29 -7.38
C LYS A 132 -8.31 -4.99 -7.92
N LYS A 133 -9.11 -3.93 -8.06
CA LYS A 133 -8.61 -2.60 -8.48
C LYS A 133 -7.61 -2.03 -7.48
N ALA A 134 -7.89 -2.16 -6.18
CA ALA A 134 -6.98 -1.69 -5.14
C ALA A 134 -5.64 -2.48 -5.16
N ASP A 135 -5.70 -3.78 -5.35
CA ASP A 135 -4.51 -4.64 -5.45
C ASP A 135 -3.69 -4.40 -6.72
N ASP A 136 -4.35 -4.20 -7.86
CA ASP A 136 -3.69 -3.79 -9.10
C ASP A 136 -2.98 -2.43 -8.95
N LEU A 137 -3.64 -1.45 -8.31
CA LEU A 137 -3.03 -0.15 -8.05
C LEU A 137 -1.78 -0.28 -7.18
N ARG A 138 -1.81 -1.07 -6.09
CA ARG A 138 -0.63 -1.34 -5.25
C ARG A 138 0.53 -1.89 -6.07
N LEU A 139 0.26 -2.92 -6.88
CA LEU A 139 1.28 -3.58 -7.68
C LEU A 139 1.88 -2.62 -8.71
N ARG A 140 1.04 -1.85 -9.41
CA ARG A 140 1.49 -0.83 -10.37
C ARG A 140 2.29 0.27 -9.69
N THR A 141 1.87 0.75 -8.52
CA THR A 141 2.59 1.79 -7.77
C THR A 141 3.98 1.32 -7.37
N VAL A 142 4.13 0.14 -6.75
CA VAL A 142 5.46 -0.38 -6.38
C VAL A 142 6.34 -0.57 -7.60
N ARG A 143 5.78 -1.14 -8.69
CA ARG A 143 6.54 -1.35 -9.94
C ARG A 143 7.04 -0.05 -10.52
N LYS A 144 6.17 0.94 -10.68
CA LYS A 144 6.54 2.25 -11.23
C LYS A 144 7.54 2.95 -10.32
N VAL A 145 7.38 2.92 -8.98
CA VAL A 145 8.37 3.50 -8.06
C VAL A 145 9.75 2.87 -8.27
N VAL A 146 9.84 1.53 -8.31
CA VAL A 146 11.10 0.83 -8.56
C VAL A 146 11.72 1.21 -9.91
N GLU A 147 10.91 1.39 -10.95
CA GLU A 147 11.37 1.83 -12.29
C GLU A 147 11.86 3.28 -12.33
N LEU A 148 11.45 4.13 -11.37
CA LEU A 148 11.93 5.51 -11.25
C LEU A 148 13.28 5.62 -10.51
N LEU A 149 13.66 4.58 -9.79
CA LEU A 149 14.84 4.54 -8.92
C LEU A 149 16.01 3.84 -9.61
N THR A 150 17.24 4.14 -9.17
CA THR A 150 18.40 3.31 -9.51
C THR A 150 18.28 1.94 -8.80
N PRO A 151 19.00 0.89 -9.24
CA PRO A 151 18.94 -0.40 -8.55
C PRO A 151 19.28 -0.34 -7.06
N GLN A 152 20.25 0.50 -6.68
CA GLN A 152 20.61 0.71 -5.27
C GLN A 152 19.46 1.37 -4.49
N GLN A 153 18.95 2.50 -4.98
CA GLN A 153 17.81 3.22 -4.39
C GLN A 153 16.56 2.32 -4.27
N ALA A 154 16.31 1.49 -5.27
CA ALA A 154 15.18 0.55 -5.25
C ALA A 154 15.34 -0.51 -4.16
N VAL A 155 16.55 -1.02 -3.94
CA VAL A 155 16.83 -1.96 -2.85
C VAL A 155 16.62 -1.29 -1.49
N GLU A 156 17.14 -0.08 -1.29
CA GLU A 156 16.96 0.69 -0.06
C GLU A 156 15.47 0.96 0.22
N PHE A 157 14.71 1.37 -0.80
CA PHE A 157 13.27 1.57 -0.69
C PHE A 157 12.53 0.29 -0.27
N LEU A 158 12.89 -0.86 -0.86
CA LEU A 158 12.27 -2.16 -0.52
C LEU A 158 12.66 -2.64 0.88
N ILE A 159 13.88 -2.34 1.34
CA ILE A 159 14.32 -2.59 2.71
C ILE A 159 13.46 -1.77 3.68
N ALA A 160 13.35 -0.45 3.47
CA ALA A 160 12.54 0.42 4.32
C ALA A 160 11.06 -0.01 4.34
N ALA A 161 10.51 -0.44 3.20
CA ALA A 161 9.16 -0.98 3.13
C ALA A 161 9.00 -2.27 3.97
N ALA A 162 9.98 -3.18 3.91
CA ALA A 162 9.98 -4.40 4.72
C ALA A 162 10.12 -4.09 6.23
N GLU A 163 11.00 -3.15 6.59
CA GLU A 163 11.18 -2.71 7.97
C GLU A 163 9.91 -2.09 8.54
N LEU A 164 9.23 -1.24 7.78
CA LEU A 164 7.92 -0.70 8.16
C LEU A 164 6.92 -1.83 8.40
N GLN A 165 6.84 -2.80 7.49
CA GLN A 165 5.91 -3.94 7.62
C GLN A 165 6.20 -4.77 8.87
N PHE A 166 7.47 -5.11 9.13
CA PHE A 166 7.86 -5.87 10.31
C PHE A 166 7.64 -5.07 11.61
N GLY A 167 7.94 -3.77 11.59
CA GLY A 167 7.74 -2.87 12.72
C GLY A 167 6.26 -2.79 13.12
N VAL A 168 5.38 -2.50 12.15
CA VAL A 168 3.93 -2.44 12.35
C VAL A 168 3.40 -3.76 12.91
N ARG A 169 3.80 -4.90 12.33
CA ARG A 169 3.38 -6.22 12.81
C ARG A 169 3.87 -6.49 14.23
N GLY A 170 5.15 -6.24 14.50
CA GLY A 170 5.75 -6.45 15.82
C GLY A 170 5.06 -5.61 16.91
N TRP A 171 4.76 -4.34 16.62
CA TRP A 171 4.02 -3.47 17.53
C TRP A 171 2.58 -3.94 17.74
N GLY A 172 1.90 -4.33 16.67
CA GLY A 172 0.54 -4.87 16.72
C GLY A 172 0.44 -6.12 17.59
N MET A 173 1.36 -7.08 17.43
CA MET A 173 1.40 -8.31 18.23
C MET A 173 1.59 -8.02 19.72
N ASN A 174 2.45 -7.05 20.05
CA ASN A 174 2.66 -6.62 21.43
C ASN A 174 1.40 -5.97 22.04
N GLN A 175 0.72 -5.12 21.26
CA GLN A 175 -0.50 -4.45 21.71
C GLN A 175 -1.66 -5.43 21.90
N ASP A 176 -1.88 -6.34 20.94
CA ASP A 176 -2.95 -7.33 21.02
C ASP A 176 -2.74 -8.28 22.22
N ARG A 177 -1.50 -8.69 22.48
CA ARG A 177 -1.15 -9.48 23.67
C ARG A 177 -1.45 -8.75 24.98
N GLN A 178 -1.19 -7.44 25.05
CA GLN A 178 -1.49 -6.65 26.24
C GLN A 178 -3.00 -6.53 26.49
N ARG A 179 -3.80 -6.37 25.43
CA ARG A 179 -5.27 -6.28 25.53
C ARG A 179 -5.94 -7.61 25.84
N GLY A 180 -5.39 -8.73 25.37
CA GLY A 180 -5.92 -10.08 25.68
C GLY A 180 -5.65 -10.56 27.12
N ASN A 181 -4.83 -9.84 27.89
CA ASN A 181 -4.52 -10.13 29.30
C ASN A 181 -5.39 -9.31 30.28
N VAL A 182 -6.43 -8.64 29.80
CA VAL A 182 -7.43 -7.88 30.58
C VAL A 182 -8.78 -8.56 30.46
#